data_AF-A0A6M1ZTV4-F1
#
_entry.id   AF-A0A6M1ZTV4-F1
#
_cell.length_a   1.000
_cell.length_b   1.000
_cell.length_c   1.000
_cell.angle_alpha   90.00
_cell.angle_beta   90.00
_cell.angle_gamma   90.00
#
_symmetry.space_group_name_H-M   'P 1'
#
loop_
_entity.id
_entity.type
_entity.pdbx_description
1 polymer ?
#
loop_
_entity_poly.entity_id
_entity_poly.type
_entity_poly.pdbx_seq_one_letter_code
_entity_poly.pdbx_strand_id
1 'polypeptide(L)'
;MAIITTLTAQAELYEKGTPPPKKKARADIPDYFFQKHVIDQKENLFNDLPLQAAFSVFSIPREVSTYIIANETNRQSLIDRIPLNADLVANNLHIGFSCDVNFDLIARRKPAYAIIADIDPAMFGAYQIIKKTLALVKSRHEFVDQLLSDKKIQDALGICGLDKELWKTGYLSAKFYYLLNQRFSWLGSDESFDFVKNFFQQDRCHFVNLNILNIDDIKKVARWYESKGLRVDSIYLSNIQEWINKEQTFRYRDNINLLIKSPDTFIIDAKYPKEDRRIDSGPPLRVSQGRLLID
;
A
#
# COMPACT_ATOMS: atom_id res chain seq x y z
N MET A 1 8.49 23.37 17.68
CA MET A 1 7.17 23.97 17.35
C MET A 1 7.19 24.70 16.02
N ALA A 2 7.97 25.78 15.84
CA ALA A 2 7.98 26.57 14.58
C ALA A 2 8.29 25.75 13.30
N ILE A 3 9.29 24.86 13.34
CA ILE A 3 9.65 23.99 12.20
C ILE A 3 8.50 23.05 11.80
N ILE A 4 7.79 22.49 12.79
CA ILE A 4 6.67 21.57 12.57
C ILE A 4 5.51 22.33 11.91
N THR A 5 5.20 23.53 12.38
CA THR A 5 4.15 24.38 11.78
C THR A 5 4.46 24.72 10.32
N THR A 6 5.72 25.03 9.99
CA THR A 6 6.13 25.31 8.60
C THR A 6 6.02 24.08 7.70
N LEU A 7 6.44 22.91 8.16
CA LEU A 7 6.36 21.67 7.37
C LEU A 7 4.90 21.24 7.14
N THR A 8 4.03 21.37 8.15
CA THR A 8 2.60 21.05 8.01
C THR A 8 1.92 21.97 7.00
N ALA A 9 2.17 23.29 7.07
CA ALA A 9 1.62 24.24 6.11
C ALA A 9 2.08 23.94 4.67
N GLN A 10 3.34 23.52 4.50
CA GLN A 10 3.86 23.13 3.19
C GLN A 10 3.20 21.85 2.65
N ALA A 11 2.97 20.84 3.51
CA ALA A 11 2.23 19.63 3.13
C ALA A 11 0.77 19.90 2.75
N GLU A 12 0.10 20.81 3.45
CA GLU A 12 -1.27 21.25 3.12
C GLU A 12 -1.33 21.99 1.78
N LEU A 13 -0.30 22.78 1.45
CA LEU A 13 -0.20 23.44 0.14
C LEU A 13 -0.03 22.41 -1.00
N TYR A 14 0.71 21.32 -0.75
CA TYR A 14 0.80 20.21 -1.71
C TYR A 14 -0.54 19.47 -1.87
N GLU A 15 -1.27 19.20 -0.79
CA GLU A 15 -2.63 18.60 -0.85
C GLU A 15 -3.61 19.49 -1.63
N LYS A 16 -3.47 20.82 -1.52
CA LYS A 16 -4.26 21.79 -2.28
C LYS A 16 -3.80 21.93 -3.74
N GLY A 17 -2.87 21.09 -4.21
CA GLY A 17 -2.44 21.04 -5.60
C GLY A 17 -1.37 22.08 -5.99
N THR A 18 -0.58 22.59 -5.05
CA THR A 18 0.54 23.49 -5.37
C THR A 18 1.79 22.64 -5.71
N PRO A 19 2.31 22.66 -6.96
CA PRO A 19 3.32 21.70 -7.38
C PRO A 19 4.74 22.00 -6.85
N PRO A 20 5.60 20.97 -6.69
CA PRO A 20 7.04 21.14 -6.74
C PRO A 20 7.50 21.50 -8.17
N PRO A 21 8.69 22.12 -8.36
CA PRO A 21 9.16 22.55 -9.68
C PRO A 21 9.25 21.37 -10.67
N LYS A 22 8.65 21.56 -11.85
CA LYS A 22 8.45 20.52 -12.89
C LYS A 22 9.76 20.05 -13.54
N LYS A 23 9.85 18.75 -13.86
CA LYS A 23 10.64 18.25 -15.01
C LYS A 23 9.70 17.82 -16.14
N LYS A 24 10.16 18.00 -17.39
CA LYS A 24 9.49 17.50 -18.60
C LYS A 24 9.32 15.98 -18.50
N ALA A 25 8.09 15.49 -18.69
CA ALA A 25 7.80 14.07 -18.81
C ALA A 25 8.61 13.47 -19.98
N ARG A 26 9.31 12.36 -19.75
CA ARG A 26 9.85 11.52 -20.82
C ARG A 26 8.66 10.78 -21.44
N ALA A 27 8.23 11.23 -22.62
CA ALA A 27 7.59 10.34 -23.58
C ALA A 27 8.64 9.31 -24.02
N ASP A 28 8.21 8.09 -24.35
CA ASP A 28 9.03 6.96 -24.82
C ASP A 28 9.46 5.98 -23.70
N ILE A 29 8.50 5.17 -23.22
CA ILE A 29 8.79 3.85 -22.65
C ILE A 29 8.30 2.82 -23.68
N PRO A 30 9.19 2.07 -24.37
CA PRO A 30 8.77 1.08 -25.36
C PRO A 30 8.15 -0.17 -24.71
N ASP A 31 7.10 -0.70 -25.34
CA ASP A 31 6.56 -2.04 -25.08
C ASP A 31 7.58 -3.11 -25.51
N TYR A 32 8.34 -3.73 -24.60
CA TYR A 32 9.13 -4.98 -24.78
C TYR A 32 9.84 -5.31 -23.43
N PHE A 33 10.11 -6.52 -22.93
CA PHE A 33 10.10 -7.91 -23.37
C PHE A 33 10.03 -8.80 -22.11
N PHE A 34 9.21 -9.85 -22.12
CA PHE A 34 9.34 -10.97 -21.17
C PHE A 34 10.44 -11.92 -21.68
N GLN A 35 11.63 -11.91 -21.06
CA GLN A 35 12.56 -13.03 -21.19
C GLN A 35 12.71 -13.72 -19.84
N LYS A 36 12.37 -15.01 -19.88
CA LYS A 36 12.34 -15.94 -18.75
C LYS A 36 13.75 -16.49 -18.54
N HIS A 37 14.44 -16.06 -17.48
CA HIS A 37 15.53 -16.87 -16.92
C HIS A 37 14.96 -17.75 -15.81
N VAL A 38 14.89 -19.04 -16.12
CA VAL A 38 14.50 -20.10 -15.19
C VAL A 38 15.69 -20.38 -14.28
N ILE A 39 15.55 -20.10 -12.98
CA ILE A 39 16.33 -20.79 -11.97
C ILE A 39 15.49 -21.99 -11.55
N ASP A 40 16.00 -23.17 -11.90
CA ASP A 40 15.39 -24.45 -11.62
C ASP A 40 15.62 -24.77 -10.13
N GLN A 41 14.55 -24.76 -9.33
CA GLN A 41 14.50 -25.51 -8.08
C GLN A 41 13.17 -26.25 -8.00
N LYS A 42 13.28 -27.57 -8.08
CA LYS A 42 12.18 -28.53 -8.06
C LYS A 42 11.69 -28.81 -6.64
N GLU A 43 10.37 -29.04 -6.61
CA GLU A 43 9.59 -29.97 -5.78
C GLU A 43 9.15 -29.59 -4.35
N ASN A 44 7.82 -29.37 -4.26
CA ASN A 44 6.88 -29.95 -3.30
C ASN A 44 7.12 -29.73 -1.79
N LEU A 45 6.69 -28.57 -1.27
CA LEU A 45 6.28 -28.41 0.14
C LEU A 45 5.33 -27.19 0.27
N PHE A 46 4.02 -27.39 0.14
CA PHE A 46 3.03 -26.29 0.20
C PHE A 46 2.03 -26.38 1.35
N ASN A 47 2.26 -27.20 2.37
CA ASN A 47 1.29 -27.32 3.47
C ASN A 47 1.61 -26.47 4.71
N ASP A 48 2.85 -26.02 4.95
CA ASP A 48 3.20 -25.32 6.19
C ASP A 48 4.23 -24.18 6.07
N LEU A 49 4.61 -23.76 4.86
CA LEU A 49 5.57 -22.66 4.73
C LEU A 49 4.90 -21.29 5.02
N PRO A 50 5.60 -20.36 5.70
CA PRO A 50 5.14 -18.99 5.82
C PRO A 50 4.82 -18.43 4.44
N LEU A 51 3.71 -17.70 4.29
CA LEU A 51 3.25 -17.13 3.01
C LEU A 51 4.39 -16.41 2.25
N GLN A 52 5.30 -15.79 2.98
CA GLN A 52 6.49 -15.09 2.46
C GLN A 52 7.49 -16.01 1.73
N ALA A 53 7.64 -17.27 2.14
CA ALA A 53 8.54 -18.24 1.52
C ALA A 53 7.98 -18.83 0.21
N ALA A 54 6.69 -18.67 -0.05
CA ALA A 54 6.00 -19.21 -1.23
C ALA A 54 6.06 -18.30 -2.49
N PHE A 55 6.62 -17.10 -2.37
CA PHE A 55 6.77 -16.14 -3.48
C PHE A 55 8.24 -16.01 -3.87
N SER A 56 8.55 -16.23 -5.15
CA SER A 56 9.90 -16.05 -5.68
C SER A 56 10.22 -14.57 -5.83
N VAL A 57 11.43 -14.17 -5.46
CA VAL A 57 11.96 -12.83 -5.74
C VAL A 57 12.19 -12.71 -7.26
N PHE A 58 11.31 -12.00 -7.96
CA PHE A 58 11.56 -11.61 -9.35
C PHE A 58 12.52 -10.42 -9.38
N SER A 59 13.53 -10.46 -10.24
CA SER A 59 14.42 -9.33 -10.50
C SER A 59 13.81 -8.42 -11.58
N ILE A 60 13.41 -7.20 -11.17
CA ILE A 60 12.88 -6.15 -12.06
C ILE A 60 13.99 -5.10 -12.33
N PRO A 61 14.09 -4.51 -13.54
CA PRO A 61 15.02 -3.41 -13.82
C PRO A 61 14.78 -2.16 -12.94
N ARG A 62 15.88 -1.47 -12.59
CA ARG A 62 16.07 -0.49 -11.50
C ARG A 62 15.40 0.91 -11.64
N GLU A 63 14.24 1.04 -12.27
CA GLU A 63 13.55 2.37 -12.36
C GLU A 63 12.15 2.40 -11.73
N VAL A 64 11.86 1.49 -10.80
CA VAL A 64 10.61 1.56 -10.03
C VAL A 64 10.86 2.37 -8.76
N SER A 65 10.02 3.38 -8.53
CA SER A 65 10.04 4.22 -7.33
C SER A 65 9.18 3.56 -6.24
N THR A 66 9.76 3.34 -5.07
CA THR A 66 9.07 2.77 -3.90
C THR A 66 8.20 3.82 -3.24
N TYR A 67 6.90 3.79 -3.44
CA TYR A 67 5.97 4.72 -2.79
C TYR A 67 5.53 4.18 -1.44
N ILE A 68 6.05 4.76 -0.35
CA ILE A 68 5.62 4.39 1.02
C ILE A 68 4.36 5.16 1.40
N ILE A 69 4.27 6.43 0.99
CA ILE A 69 3.10 7.28 1.24
C ILE A 69 2.35 7.43 -0.07
N ALA A 70 1.06 7.14 -0.02
CA ALA A 70 0.15 7.33 -1.13
C ALA A 70 -0.21 8.80 -1.30
N ASN A 71 -0.38 9.23 -2.54
CA ASN A 71 -0.79 10.59 -2.88
C ASN A 71 -2.31 10.71 -3.09
N GLU A 72 -3.09 9.65 -2.87
CA GLU A 72 -4.53 9.66 -3.13
C GLU A 72 -5.28 10.61 -2.21
N THR A 73 -6.29 11.25 -2.78
CA THR A 73 -7.12 12.26 -2.10
C THR A 73 -8.40 11.63 -1.54
N ASN A 74 -9.18 12.41 -0.78
CA ASN A 74 -10.44 11.96 -0.16
C ASN A 74 -10.30 10.85 0.90
N ARG A 75 -9.13 10.65 1.49
CA ARG A 75 -8.90 9.65 2.57
C ARG A 75 -9.86 9.83 3.75
N GLN A 76 -10.13 11.06 4.19
CA GLN A 76 -11.11 11.30 5.27
C GLN A 76 -12.52 10.83 4.88
N SER A 77 -12.98 11.19 3.69
CA SER A 77 -14.30 10.78 3.16
C SER A 77 -14.41 9.26 3.04
N LEU A 78 -13.32 8.59 2.63
CA LEU A 78 -13.23 7.12 2.62
C LEU A 78 -13.44 6.54 4.03
N ILE A 79 -12.68 7.00 5.02
CA ILE A 79 -12.76 6.49 6.40
C ILE A 79 -14.14 6.74 7.02
N ASP A 80 -14.79 7.85 6.68
CA ASP A 80 -16.14 8.17 7.16
C ASP A 80 -17.22 7.26 6.54
N ARG A 81 -17.02 6.79 5.30
CA ARG A 81 -17.95 5.89 4.59
C ARG A 81 -17.76 4.42 4.95
N ILE A 82 -16.55 4.04 5.34
CA ILE A 82 -16.25 2.67 5.76
C ILE A 82 -16.60 2.55 7.24
N PRO A 83 -17.62 1.75 7.60
CA PRO A 83 -18.01 1.60 8.99
C PRO A 83 -16.85 1.00 9.80
N LEU A 84 -16.87 1.20 11.11
CA LEU A 84 -16.10 0.33 12.00
C LEU A 84 -16.59 -1.10 11.79
N ASN A 85 -15.69 -2.07 11.96
CA ASN A 85 -16.14 -3.46 12.00
C ASN A 85 -16.86 -3.69 13.32
N ALA A 86 -18.18 -3.45 13.33
CA ALA A 86 -19.03 -3.59 14.51
C ALA A 86 -19.08 -5.05 14.96
N ASP A 87 -19.10 -5.95 13.98
CA ASP A 87 -18.84 -7.36 14.15
C ASP A 87 -17.34 -7.56 14.02
N LEU A 88 -16.62 -7.56 15.14
CA LEU A 88 -15.25 -8.06 15.23
C LEU A 88 -15.25 -9.58 14.92
N VAL A 89 -15.72 -9.96 13.74
CA VAL A 89 -15.69 -11.34 13.28
C VAL A 89 -14.22 -11.71 13.29
N ALA A 90 -13.89 -12.65 14.18
CA ALA A 90 -12.52 -13.01 14.53
C ALA A 90 -11.67 -13.49 13.34
N ASN A 91 -12.26 -13.60 12.14
CA ASN A 91 -11.71 -14.22 10.95
C ASN A 91 -11.70 -13.28 9.72
N ASN A 92 -11.71 -11.95 9.90
CA ASN A 92 -11.70 -11.00 8.78
C ASN A 92 -10.28 -10.74 8.24
N LEU A 93 -10.13 -10.63 6.92
CA LEU A 93 -8.87 -10.38 6.22
C LEU A 93 -8.94 -9.06 5.44
N HIS A 94 -7.92 -8.21 5.62
CA HIS A 94 -7.64 -7.10 4.71
C HIS A 94 -6.64 -7.53 3.63
N ILE A 95 -6.91 -7.24 2.37
CA ILE A 95 -5.94 -7.39 1.27
C ILE A 95 -5.66 -6.00 0.71
N GLY A 96 -4.41 -5.62 0.66
CA GLY A 96 -3.98 -4.29 0.27
C GLY A 96 -2.91 -4.33 -0.79
N PHE A 97 -2.89 -3.35 -1.68
CA PHE A 97 -1.82 -3.16 -2.65
C PHE A 97 -1.13 -1.81 -2.45
N SER A 98 0.17 -1.85 -2.14
CA SER A 98 1.06 -0.70 -1.98
C SER A 98 0.73 0.32 -0.88
N CYS A 99 1.71 1.16 -0.52
CA CYS A 99 1.58 2.36 0.31
C CYS A 99 0.96 2.21 1.73
N ASP A 100 0.82 3.35 2.41
CA ASP A 100 0.36 3.54 3.79
C ASP A 100 -1.16 3.52 3.98
N VAL A 101 -1.97 3.64 2.92
CA VAL A 101 -3.45 3.57 3.03
C VAL A 101 -3.91 2.26 3.66
N ASN A 102 -3.16 1.17 3.42
CA ASN A 102 -3.42 -0.11 4.06
C ASN A 102 -3.35 -0.02 5.59
N PHE A 103 -2.45 0.80 6.14
CA PHE A 103 -2.33 0.95 7.59
C PHE A 103 -3.51 1.72 8.17
N ASP A 104 -4.00 2.74 7.45
CA ASP A 104 -5.23 3.45 7.82
C ASP A 104 -6.43 2.48 7.84
N LEU A 105 -6.55 1.65 6.80
CA LEU A 105 -7.61 0.66 6.68
C LEU A 105 -7.50 -0.43 7.76
N ILE A 106 -6.29 -0.88 8.09
CA ILE A 106 -6.04 -1.81 9.21
C ILE A 106 -6.45 -1.18 10.54
N ALA A 107 -6.05 0.06 10.81
CA ALA A 107 -6.43 0.78 12.03
C ALA A 107 -7.96 0.97 12.13
N ARG A 108 -8.61 1.27 11.00
CA ARG A 108 -10.05 1.53 10.93
C ARG A 108 -10.89 0.26 11.01
N ARG A 109 -10.57 -0.77 10.21
CA ARG A 109 -11.36 -2.02 10.11
C ARG A 109 -10.98 -3.04 11.17
N LYS A 110 -9.82 -2.88 11.81
CA LYS A 110 -9.28 -3.81 12.82
C LYS A 110 -9.37 -5.29 12.39
N PRO A 111 -8.88 -5.66 11.19
CA PRO A 111 -9.04 -7.01 10.66
C PRO A 111 -8.32 -8.06 11.53
N ALA A 112 -8.64 -9.34 11.36
CA ALA A 112 -7.92 -10.43 12.01
C ALA A 112 -6.51 -10.59 11.42
N TYR A 113 -6.39 -10.55 10.10
CA TYR A 113 -5.13 -10.60 9.37
C TYR A 113 -5.10 -9.57 8.25
N ALA A 114 -3.90 -9.26 7.75
CA ALA A 114 -3.73 -8.47 6.55
C ALA A 114 -2.69 -9.12 5.62
N ILE A 115 -2.93 -9.01 4.31
CA ILE A 115 -1.92 -9.23 3.28
C ILE A 115 -1.70 -7.91 2.58
N ILE A 116 -0.46 -7.44 2.53
CA ILE A 116 -0.08 -6.26 1.76
C ILE A 116 0.83 -6.74 0.63
N ALA A 117 0.34 -6.58 -0.60
CA ALA A 117 0.97 -7.02 -1.82
C ALA A 117 1.60 -5.86 -2.56
N ASP A 118 2.72 -6.12 -3.24
CA ASP A 118 3.24 -5.23 -4.27
C ASP A 118 3.96 -6.03 -5.35
N ILE A 119 3.92 -5.54 -6.59
CA ILE A 119 4.69 -6.14 -7.68
C ILE A 119 6.16 -5.76 -7.57
N ASP A 120 6.48 -4.61 -6.97
CA ASP A 120 7.84 -4.15 -6.74
C ASP A 120 8.44 -4.84 -5.50
N PRO A 121 9.47 -5.70 -5.66
CA PRO A 121 10.11 -6.36 -4.53
C PRO A 121 10.78 -5.38 -3.56
N ALA A 122 11.12 -4.17 -4.01
CA ALA A 122 11.68 -3.15 -3.15
C ALA A 122 10.73 -2.71 -2.02
N MET A 123 9.43 -2.69 -2.29
CA MET A 123 8.41 -2.36 -1.29
C MET A 123 8.48 -3.31 -0.09
N PHE A 124 8.84 -4.57 -0.30
CA PHE A 124 9.05 -5.51 0.79
C PHE A 124 10.15 -5.05 1.74
N GLY A 125 11.27 -4.54 1.21
CA GLY A 125 12.35 -3.97 2.01
C GLY A 125 11.86 -2.79 2.87
N ALA A 126 11.09 -1.89 2.27
CA ALA A 126 10.49 -0.75 2.97
C ALA A 126 9.55 -1.19 4.11
N TYR A 127 8.70 -2.17 3.84
CA TYR A 127 7.80 -2.74 4.84
C TYR A 127 8.53 -3.43 6.01
N GLN A 128 9.63 -4.14 5.74
CA GLN A 128 10.45 -4.72 6.81
C GLN A 128 11.11 -3.65 7.68
N ILE A 129 11.52 -2.52 7.08
CA ILE A 129 12.04 -1.39 7.84
C ILE A 129 10.95 -0.79 8.74
N ILE A 130 9.76 -0.53 8.20
CA ILE A 130 8.62 -0.02 8.97
C ILE A 130 8.31 -0.95 10.16
N LYS A 131 8.22 -2.26 9.91
CA LYS A 131 7.97 -3.27 10.97
C LYS A 131 9.05 -3.23 12.06
N LYS A 132 10.33 -3.14 11.68
CA LYS A 132 11.44 -3.03 12.64
C LYS A 132 11.38 -1.72 13.44
N THR A 133 11.13 -0.60 12.79
CA THR A 133 11.02 0.70 13.45
C THR A 133 9.86 0.71 14.44
N LEU A 134 8.69 0.19 14.06
CA LEU A 134 7.53 0.05 14.95
C LEU A 134 7.84 -0.76 16.21
N ALA A 135 8.70 -1.78 16.10
CA ALA A 135 9.08 -2.60 17.24
C ALA A 135 9.97 -1.87 18.27
N LEU A 136 10.67 -0.81 17.86
CA LEU A 136 11.66 -0.10 18.69
C LEU A 136 11.09 1.15 19.37
N VAL A 137 10.11 1.80 18.74
CA VAL A 137 9.60 3.10 19.17
C VAL A 137 8.40 2.97 20.10
N LYS A 138 8.17 3.95 20.97
CA LYS A 138 7.07 3.94 21.96
C LYS A 138 5.86 4.74 21.51
N SER A 139 6.05 5.73 20.65
CA SER A 139 4.98 6.62 20.20
C SER A 139 5.01 6.85 18.69
N ARG A 140 3.90 7.35 18.14
CA ARG A 140 3.78 7.76 16.74
C ARG A 140 4.76 8.87 16.33
N HIS A 141 5.09 9.77 17.26
CA HIS A 141 6.09 10.82 17.02
C HIS A 141 7.50 10.23 16.94
N GLU A 142 7.86 9.37 17.91
CA GLU A 142 9.14 8.65 17.87
C GLU A 142 9.28 7.78 16.61
N PHE A 143 8.18 7.16 16.15
CA PHE A 143 8.17 6.42 14.88
C PHE A 143 8.58 7.31 13.70
N VAL A 144 7.91 8.46 13.54
CA VAL A 144 8.20 9.41 12.46
C VAL A 144 9.63 9.94 12.58
N ASP A 145 10.04 10.35 13.77
CA ASP A 145 11.39 10.86 14.01
C ASP A 145 12.47 9.81 13.70
N GLN A 146 12.29 8.56 14.14
CA GLN A 146 13.23 7.48 13.87
C GLN A 146 13.27 7.13 12.38
N LEU A 147 12.11 7.01 11.73
CA LEU A 147 12.02 6.68 10.30
C LEU A 147 12.69 7.77 9.44
N LEU A 148 12.53 9.04 9.82
CA LEU A 148 13.07 10.18 9.09
C LEU A 148 14.52 10.53 9.45
N SER A 149 15.05 10.13 10.60
CA SER A 149 16.43 10.47 11.01
C SER A 149 17.45 9.37 10.74
N ASP A 150 17.02 8.11 10.67
CA ASP A 150 17.94 7.00 10.49
C ASP A 150 18.44 6.94 9.05
N LYS A 151 19.71 7.31 8.85
CA LYS A 151 20.35 7.30 7.53
C LYS A 151 20.35 5.91 6.89
N LYS A 152 20.44 4.82 7.67
CA LYS A 152 20.37 3.46 7.10
C LYS A 152 18.97 3.15 6.60
N ILE A 153 17.95 3.63 7.31
CA ILE A 153 16.56 3.57 6.85
C ILE A 153 16.42 4.38 5.57
N GLN A 154 16.87 5.64 5.54
CA GLN A 154 16.82 6.48 4.35
C GLN A 154 17.57 5.85 3.16
N ASP A 155 18.76 5.30 3.38
CA ASP A 155 19.56 4.66 2.35
C ASP A 155 18.88 3.39 1.85
N ALA A 156 18.29 2.57 2.74
CA ALA A 156 17.58 1.36 2.37
C ALA A 156 16.25 1.65 1.64
N LEU A 157 15.54 2.72 2.02
CA LEU A 157 14.40 3.25 1.28
C LEU A 157 14.82 3.92 -0.05
N GLY A 158 16.04 4.48 -0.10
CA GLY A 158 16.67 5.15 -1.24
C GLY A 158 17.41 4.22 -2.21
N ILE A 159 17.46 2.91 -1.93
CA ILE A 159 17.87 1.87 -2.90
C ILE A 159 16.74 1.56 -3.89
N CYS A 160 15.56 2.14 -3.69
CA CYS A 160 14.36 1.75 -4.41
C CYS A 160 13.74 2.88 -5.24
N GLY A 161 14.57 3.67 -5.92
CA GLY A 161 14.15 4.53 -7.03
C GLY A 161 13.29 5.75 -6.71
N LEU A 162 12.85 5.97 -5.47
CA LEU A 162 12.31 7.27 -5.09
C LEU A 162 13.42 8.31 -5.21
N ASP A 163 13.09 9.37 -5.94
CA ASP A 163 13.99 10.46 -6.26
C ASP A 163 14.64 10.94 -4.96
N LYS A 164 15.97 10.78 -4.82
CA LYS A 164 16.74 11.33 -3.69
C LYS A 164 16.39 12.81 -3.46
N GLU A 165 15.92 13.48 -4.51
CA GLU A 165 15.38 14.82 -4.49
C GLU A 165 14.12 15.00 -3.62
N LEU A 166 13.16 14.06 -3.55
CA LEU A 166 12.00 14.20 -2.65
C LEU A 166 12.38 14.13 -1.16
N TRP A 167 13.42 13.38 -0.84
CA TRP A 167 14.02 13.40 0.49
C TRP A 167 14.75 14.72 0.74
N LYS A 168 15.53 15.20 -0.23
CA LYS A 168 16.22 16.49 -0.14
C LYS A 168 15.27 17.69 -0.05
N THR A 169 14.10 17.60 -0.66
CA THR A 169 13.09 18.68 -0.61
C THR A 169 12.34 18.71 0.72
N GLY A 170 12.51 17.70 1.57
CA GLY A 170 11.75 17.55 2.81
C GLY A 170 10.28 17.18 2.60
N TYR A 171 9.86 16.88 1.36
CA TYR A 171 8.48 16.56 1.04
C TYR A 171 7.96 15.37 1.85
N LEU A 172 8.74 14.28 1.91
CA LEU A 172 8.33 13.08 2.62
C LEU A 172 8.21 13.33 4.13
N SER A 173 9.16 14.07 4.71
CA SER A 173 9.10 14.50 6.10
C SER A 173 7.82 15.31 6.36
N ALA A 174 7.54 16.30 5.51
CA ALA A 174 6.34 17.12 5.61
C ALA A 174 5.06 16.27 5.54
N LYS A 175 5.01 15.25 4.66
CA LYS A 175 3.88 14.32 4.59
C LYS A 175 3.70 13.49 5.86
N PHE A 176 4.75 12.91 6.43
CA PHE A 176 4.63 12.19 7.71
C PHE A 176 4.13 13.09 8.84
N TYR A 177 4.65 14.32 8.95
CA TYR A 177 4.17 15.29 9.94
C TYR A 177 2.73 15.73 9.70
N TYR A 178 2.32 15.85 8.44
CA TYR A 178 0.93 16.08 8.09
C TYR A 178 0.05 14.92 8.58
N LEU A 179 0.42 13.67 8.29
CA LEU A 179 -0.30 12.46 8.70
C LEU A 179 -0.44 12.31 10.22
N LEU A 180 0.55 12.76 11.00
CA LEU A 180 0.45 12.84 12.47
C LEU A 180 -0.73 13.68 12.97
N ASN A 181 -1.27 14.58 12.14
CA ASN A 181 -2.37 15.46 12.50
C ASN A 181 -3.68 15.09 11.78
N GLN A 182 -3.70 14.01 10.99
CA GLN A 182 -4.88 13.61 10.23
C GLN A 182 -5.67 12.52 10.96
N ARG A 183 -6.94 12.81 11.28
CA ARG A 183 -7.84 11.85 11.95
C ARG A 183 -8.01 10.53 11.19
N PHE A 184 -7.93 10.56 9.86
CA PHE A 184 -8.03 9.37 9.03
C PHE A 184 -6.77 8.50 9.05
N SER A 185 -5.63 9.05 9.48
CA SER A 185 -4.37 8.34 9.41
C SER A 185 -4.17 7.41 10.60
N TRP A 186 -3.51 6.28 10.38
CA TRP A 186 -3.01 5.43 11.47
C TRP A 186 -2.02 6.15 12.39
N LEU A 187 -1.36 7.20 11.90
CA LEU A 187 -0.51 8.11 12.68
C LEU A 187 -1.28 9.24 13.38
N GLY A 188 -2.57 9.36 13.13
CA GLY A 188 -3.40 10.47 13.61
C GLY A 188 -3.73 10.42 15.10
N SER A 189 -3.68 9.24 15.72
CA SER A 189 -3.97 9.03 17.13
C SER A 189 -3.08 7.93 17.73
N ASP A 190 -2.88 7.98 19.05
CA ASP A 190 -2.10 6.95 19.75
C ASP A 190 -2.82 5.59 19.70
N GLU A 191 -4.16 5.56 19.78
CA GLU A 191 -4.95 4.31 19.64
C GLU A 191 -4.71 3.61 18.30
N SER A 192 -4.83 4.35 17.18
CA SER A 192 -4.63 3.79 15.85
C SER A 192 -3.20 3.31 15.65
N PHE A 193 -2.23 4.11 16.13
CA PHE A 193 -0.82 3.77 16.07
C PHE A 193 -0.51 2.49 16.86
N ASP A 194 -0.95 2.41 18.11
CA ASP A 194 -0.73 1.25 18.97
C ASP A 194 -1.42 0.01 18.42
N PHE A 195 -2.62 0.14 17.83
CA PHE A 195 -3.28 -0.96 17.16
C PHE A 195 -2.42 -1.51 16.03
N VAL A 196 -1.98 -0.64 15.10
CA VAL A 196 -1.16 -1.05 13.95
C VAL A 196 0.18 -1.64 14.40
N LYS A 197 0.85 -1.00 15.37
CA LYS A 197 2.10 -1.49 15.95
C LYS A 197 1.92 -2.91 16.53
N ASN A 198 0.92 -3.12 17.38
CA ASN A 198 0.65 -4.42 17.97
C ASN A 198 0.28 -5.47 16.90
N PHE A 199 -0.47 -5.05 15.88
CA PHE A 199 -0.85 -5.90 14.75
C PHE A 199 0.39 -6.44 14.01
N PHE A 200 1.40 -5.60 13.80
CA PHE A 200 2.68 -6.01 13.22
C PHE A 200 3.52 -6.90 14.14
N GLN A 201 3.56 -6.58 15.45
CA GLN A 201 4.30 -7.37 16.44
C GLN A 201 3.72 -8.77 16.64
N GLN A 202 2.40 -8.92 16.48
CA GLN A 202 1.69 -10.21 16.51
C GLN A 202 1.83 -11.01 15.20
N ASP A 203 2.61 -10.53 14.24
CA ASP A 203 2.79 -11.14 12.92
C ASP A 203 1.47 -11.35 12.14
N ARG A 204 0.50 -10.45 12.34
CA ARG A 204 -0.83 -10.52 11.70
C ARG A 204 -0.88 -9.85 10.32
N CYS A 205 0.22 -9.23 9.89
CA CYS A 205 0.37 -8.62 8.58
C CYS A 205 1.48 -9.32 7.78
N HIS A 206 1.13 -9.84 6.60
CA HIS A 206 2.05 -10.49 5.70
C HIS A 206 2.29 -9.63 4.47
N PHE A 207 3.55 -9.31 4.22
CA PHE A 207 3.97 -8.65 2.98
C PHE A 207 4.27 -9.70 1.92
N VAL A 208 3.76 -9.52 0.70
CA VAL A 208 3.95 -10.48 -0.40
C VAL A 208 4.37 -9.76 -1.69
N ASN A 209 5.33 -10.33 -2.42
CA ASN A 209 5.59 -9.90 -3.78
C ASN A 209 4.59 -10.61 -4.71
N LEU A 210 3.69 -9.85 -5.32
CA LEU A 210 2.56 -10.41 -6.05
C LEU A 210 2.22 -9.54 -7.26
N ASN A 211 2.11 -10.19 -8.43
CA ASN A 211 1.55 -9.57 -9.62
C ASN A 211 0.04 -9.82 -9.67
N ILE A 212 -0.76 -8.76 -9.56
CA ILE A 212 -2.22 -8.86 -9.55
C ILE A 212 -2.82 -9.41 -10.86
N LEU A 213 -2.06 -9.35 -11.96
CA LEU A 213 -2.46 -9.92 -13.25
C LEU A 213 -2.12 -11.41 -13.36
N ASN A 214 -1.31 -11.96 -12.45
CA ASN A 214 -0.95 -13.36 -12.41
C ASN A 214 -1.96 -14.17 -11.60
N ILE A 215 -2.77 -14.97 -12.30
CA ILE A 215 -3.80 -15.82 -11.70
C ILE A 215 -3.25 -16.80 -10.65
N ASP A 216 -2.03 -17.31 -10.82
CA ASP A 216 -1.47 -18.28 -9.89
C ASP A 216 -1.09 -17.64 -8.56
N ASP A 217 -0.60 -16.40 -8.59
CA ASP A 217 -0.31 -15.65 -7.36
C ASP A 217 -1.61 -15.35 -6.59
N ILE A 218 -2.67 -14.97 -7.30
CA ILE A 218 -3.99 -14.73 -6.72
C ILE A 218 -4.57 -16.02 -6.13
N LYS A 219 -4.45 -17.16 -6.81
CA LYS A 219 -4.86 -18.47 -6.29
C LYS A 219 -4.06 -18.91 -5.06
N LYS A 220 -2.78 -18.53 -4.95
CA LYS A 220 -1.98 -18.80 -3.74
C LYS A 220 -2.52 -18.01 -2.55
N VAL A 221 -2.80 -16.72 -2.73
CA VAL A 221 -3.42 -15.87 -1.70
C VAL A 221 -4.78 -16.41 -1.28
N ALA A 222 -5.63 -16.78 -2.26
CA ALA A 222 -6.95 -17.34 -2.01
C ALA A 222 -6.89 -18.61 -1.15
N ARG A 223 -6.08 -19.59 -1.56
CA ARG A 223 -5.90 -20.84 -0.82
C ARG A 223 -5.36 -20.60 0.59
N TRP A 224 -4.44 -19.65 0.75
CA TRP A 224 -3.87 -19.35 2.07
C TRP A 224 -4.94 -18.85 3.04
N TYR A 225 -5.77 -17.88 2.66
CA TYR A 225 -6.76 -17.36 3.60
C TYR A 225 -7.93 -18.34 3.82
N GLU A 226 -8.30 -19.11 2.79
CA GLU A 226 -9.31 -20.16 2.88
C GLU A 226 -8.86 -21.26 3.86
N SER A 227 -7.59 -21.67 3.83
CA SER A 227 -7.03 -22.65 4.76
C SER A 227 -7.08 -22.20 6.23
N LYS A 228 -7.15 -20.89 6.46
CA LYS A 228 -7.26 -20.27 7.79
C LYS A 228 -8.70 -19.97 8.20
N GLY A 229 -9.68 -20.31 7.37
CA GLY A 229 -11.09 -19.97 7.62
C GLY A 229 -11.34 -18.46 7.62
N LEU A 230 -10.49 -17.68 6.95
CA LEU A 230 -10.61 -16.23 6.88
C LEU A 230 -11.59 -15.80 5.79
N ARG A 231 -12.30 -14.70 6.02
CA ARG A 231 -13.16 -14.02 5.07
C ARG A 231 -12.53 -12.70 4.67
N VAL A 232 -12.44 -12.43 3.36
CA VAL A 232 -11.98 -11.12 2.88
C VAL A 232 -13.02 -10.05 3.24
N ASP A 233 -12.61 -9.06 4.02
CA ASP A 233 -13.42 -7.96 4.53
C ASP A 233 -13.25 -6.71 3.68
N SER A 234 -12.00 -6.40 3.32
CA SER A 234 -11.66 -5.24 2.51
C SER A 234 -10.52 -5.55 1.56
N ILE A 235 -10.59 -4.96 0.36
CA ILE A 235 -9.56 -5.01 -0.67
C ILE A 235 -9.21 -3.56 -1.06
N TYR A 236 -7.96 -3.14 -0.90
CA TYR A 236 -7.46 -1.86 -1.41
C TYR A 236 -6.58 -2.05 -2.63
N LEU A 237 -6.90 -1.37 -3.73
CA LEU A 237 -6.31 -1.58 -5.06
C LEU A 237 -5.54 -0.36 -5.59
N SER A 238 -5.48 0.74 -4.84
CA SER A 238 -4.92 2.02 -5.31
C SER A 238 -5.46 2.37 -6.71
N ASN A 239 -4.64 2.94 -7.60
CA ASN A 239 -4.97 3.27 -8.98
C ASN A 239 -4.44 2.24 -9.99
N ILE A 240 -4.25 0.97 -9.60
CA ILE A 240 -3.69 -0.08 -10.48
C ILE A 240 -4.40 -0.16 -11.84
N GLN A 241 -5.73 0.02 -11.87
CA GLN A 241 -6.52 -0.01 -13.09
C GLN A 241 -6.08 1.02 -14.15
N GLU A 242 -5.40 2.09 -13.75
CA GLU A 242 -4.90 3.13 -14.66
C GLU A 242 -3.55 2.78 -15.30
N TRP A 243 -2.86 1.78 -14.74
CA TRP A 243 -1.54 1.32 -15.19
C TRP A 243 -1.60 0.06 -16.04
N ILE A 244 -2.78 -0.56 -16.16
CA ILE A 244 -2.98 -1.76 -16.98
C ILE A 244 -3.64 -1.40 -18.30
N ASN A 245 -3.28 -2.13 -19.36
CA ASN A 245 -3.89 -1.92 -20.67
C ASN A 245 -5.29 -2.56 -20.76
N LYS A 246 -6.05 -2.23 -21.82
CA LYS A 246 -7.43 -2.70 -22.03
C LYS A 246 -7.55 -4.24 -22.08
N GLU A 247 -6.53 -4.93 -22.61
CA GLU A 247 -6.51 -6.39 -22.71
C GLU A 247 -6.32 -7.03 -21.33
N GLN A 248 -5.54 -6.39 -20.47
CA GLN A 248 -5.28 -6.81 -19.09
C GLN A 248 -6.47 -6.54 -18.16
N THR A 249 -7.33 -5.57 -18.48
CA THR A 249 -8.51 -5.21 -17.65
C THR A 249 -9.40 -6.40 -17.34
N PHE A 250 -9.63 -7.30 -18.31
CA PHE A 250 -10.43 -8.51 -18.08
C PHE A 250 -9.77 -9.46 -17.09
N ARG A 251 -8.46 -9.71 -17.22
CA ARG A 251 -7.70 -10.55 -16.29
C ARG A 251 -7.66 -9.96 -14.89
N TYR A 252 -7.42 -8.65 -14.79
CA TYR A 252 -7.47 -7.91 -13.53
C TYR A 252 -8.82 -8.10 -12.84
N ARG A 253 -9.93 -7.85 -13.55
CA ARG A 253 -11.28 -8.03 -13.02
C ARG A 253 -11.51 -9.45 -12.51
N ASP A 254 -11.20 -10.44 -13.34
CA ASP A 254 -11.49 -11.83 -13.04
C ASP A 254 -10.65 -12.30 -11.84
N ASN A 255 -9.39 -11.86 -11.75
CA ASN A 255 -8.52 -12.11 -10.60
C ASN A 255 -9.06 -11.46 -9.32
N ILE A 256 -9.50 -10.20 -9.36
CA ILE A 256 -10.10 -9.55 -8.19
C ILE A 256 -11.39 -10.26 -7.76
N ASN A 257 -12.23 -10.66 -8.71
CA ASN A 257 -13.46 -11.42 -8.41
C ASN A 257 -13.18 -12.76 -7.71
N LEU A 258 -11.99 -13.35 -7.87
CA LEU A 258 -11.63 -14.55 -7.11
C LEU A 258 -11.42 -14.27 -5.62
N LEU A 259 -11.00 -13.05 -5.26
CA LEU A 259 -10.81 -12.60 -3.88
C LEU A 259 -12.13 -12.13 -3.24
N ILE A 260 -13.08 -11.65 -4.06
CA ILE A 260 -14.41 -11.21 -3.60
C ILE A 260 -15.33 -12.42 -3.42
N LYS A 261 -15.38 -12.97 -2.20
CA LYS A 261 -16.27 -14.11 -1.87
C LYS A 261 -17.60 -13.70 -1.24
N SER A 262 -17.76 -12.42 -0.89
CA SER A 262 -18.93 -11.93 -0.17
C SER A 262 -19.41 -10.58 -0.72
N PRO A 263 -20.74 -10.35 -0.80
CA PRO A 263 -21.29 -9.07 -1.23
C PRO A 263 -20.94 -7.91 -0.29
N ASP A 264 -20.57 -8.18 0.97
CA ASP A 264 -20.23 -7.14 1.95
C ASP A 264 -18.74 -6.73 1.89
N THR A 265 -17.94 -7.38 1.05
CA THR A 265 -16.50 -7.06 0.91
C THR A 265 -16.35 -5.63 0.41
N PHE A 266 -15.66 -4.78 1.16
CA PHE A 266 -15.35 -3.42 0.73
C PHE A 266 -14.25 -3.43 -0.31
N ILE A 267 -14.50 -2.84 -1.47
CA ILE A 267 -13.50 -2.65 -2.51
C ILE A 267 -13.15 -1.17 -2.55
N ILE A 268 -11.89 -0.85 -2.28
CA ILE A 268 -11.35 0.49 -2.28
C ILE A 268 -10.38 0.61 -3.45
N ASP A 269 -10.61 1.58 -4.32
CA ASP A 269 -9.71 1.91 -5.41
C ASP A 269 -9.55 3.43 -5.54
N ALA A 270 -8.73 3.86 -6.48
CA ALA A 270 -8.57 5.24 -6.84
C ALA A 270 -8.66 5.40 -8.36
N LYS A 271 -9.25 6.53 -8.80
CA LYS A 271 -9.39 6.84 -10.22
C LYS A 271 -9.34 8.34 -10.48
N TYR A 272 -8.50 8.77 -11.41
CA TYR A 272 -8.50 10.14 -11.89
C TYR A 272 -9.83 10.48 -12.58
N PRO A 273 -10.44 11.65 -12.29
CA PRO A 273 -11.56 12.16 -13.08
C PRO A 273 -11.15 12.30 -14.55
N LYS A 274 -12.02 11.94 -15.51
CA LYS A 274 -11.74 11.98 -16.96
C LYS A 274 -11.26 13.34 -17.45
N GLU A 275 -11.67 14.41 -16.77
CA GLU A 275 -11.42 15.80 -17.15
C GLU A 275 -10.25 16.44 -16.40
N ASP A 276 -9.66 15.76 -15.40
CA ASP A 276 -8.75 16.40 -14.44
C ASP A 276 -7.58 15.50 -14.07
N ARG A 277 -6.79 15.09 -15.07
CA ARG A 277 -5.40 14.64 -14.85
C ARG A 277 -4.52 15.84 -14.51
N ARG A 278 -4.87 16.60 -13.46
CA ARG A 278 -3.92 17.56 -12.89
C ARG A 278 -2.77 16.73 -12.32
N ILE A 279 -1.59 17.08 -12.78
CA ILE A 279 -0.33 16.35 -12.58
C ILE A 279 0.07 16.25 -11.09
N ASP A 280 -0.63 16.96 -10.20
CA ASP A 280 -0.11 17.31 -8.88
C ASP A 280 -0.98 16.84 -7.69
N SER A 281 -2.21 16.37 -7.91
CA SER A 281 -3.07 15.75 -6.87
C SER A 281 -3.27 14.28 -7.21
N GLY A 282 -3.08 13.35 -6.26
CA GLY A 282 -3.38 11.94 -6.54
C GLY A 282 -4.88 11.69 -6.74
N PRO A 283 -5.24 10.54 -7.33
CA PRO A 283 -6.62 10.23 -7.67
C PRO A 283 -7.48 10.15 -6.40
N PRO A 284 -8.75 10.57 -6.43
CA PRO A 284 -9.65 10.42 -5.29
C PRO A 284 -9.95 8.94 -5.04
N LEU A 285 -9.93 8.56 -3.77
CA LEU A 285 -10.37 7.23 -3.34
C LEU A 285 -11.87 7.05 -3.51
N ARG A 286 -12.26 5.85 -3.94
CA ARG A 286 -13.63 5.40 -4.09
C ARG A 286 -13.82 4.13 -3.29
N VAL A 287 -15.07 3.85 -2.94
CA VAL A 287 -15.45 2.62 -2.23
C VAL A 287 -16.71 2.03 -2.84
N SER A 288 -16.71 0.72 -3.04
CA SER A 288 -17.86 -0.09 -3.41
C SER A 288 -17.95 -1.33 -2.51
N GLN A 289 -19.05 -2.08 -2.62
CA GLN A 289 -19.26 -3.33 -1.89
C GLN A 289 -19.57 -4.46 -2.86
N GLY A 290 -18.91 -5.61 -2.67
CA GLY A 290 -19.22 -6.86 -3.37
C GLY A 290 -18.89 -6.88 -4.85
N ARG A 291 -18.39 -5.78 -5.42
CA ARG A 291 -18.01 -5.67 -6.83
C ARG A 291 -16.94 -4.62 -7.06
N LEU A 292 -16.06 -4.92 -8.00
CA LEU A 292 -15.10 -3.98 -8.55
C LEU A 292 -15.80 -3.00 -9.53
N LEU A 293 -15.51 -1.71 -9.41
CA LEU A 293 -15.98 -0.70 -10.36
C LEU A 293 -14.99 -0.61 -11.53
N ILE A 294 -15.43 -0.98 -12.72
CA ILE A 294 -14.65 -0.83 -13.96
C ILE A 294 -15.46 0.07 -14.89
N ASP A 295 -14.96 1.28 -15.12
CA ASP A 295 -15.55 2.27 -16.04
C ASP A 295 -14.57 2.66 -17.15
#